data_AF-A0A8S3DJD9-F1
#
_entry.id   AF-A0A8S3DJD9-F1
#
_cell.length_a   1.000
_cell.length_b   1.000
_cell.length_c   1.000
_cell.angle_alpha   90.00
_cell.angle_beta   90.00
_cell.angle_gamma   90.00
#
_symmetry.space_group_name_H-M   'P 1'
#
loop_
_entity.id
_entity.type
_entity.pdbx_description
1 polymer ?
#
loop_
_entity_poly.entity_id
_entity_poly.type
_entity_poly.pdbx_seq_one_letter_code
_entity_poly.pdbx_strand_id
1 'polypeptide(L)' 'DVTEEILHEDPSLINSAIFYSISSTQPGLRGIELGNALIKRCVLQLQAEHPELEKFSSL' A
#
# COMPACT_ATOMS: atom_id res chain seq x y z
N ASP A 1 -22.97 3.40 22.82
CA ASP A 1 -22.38 3.91 21.57
C ASP A 1 -20.92 4.24 21.77
N VAL A 2 -20.05 3.32 21.38
CA VAL A 2 -18.60 3.50 21.38
C VAL A 2 -18.27 4.15 20.04
N THR A 3 -18.15 5.48 20.05
CA THR A 3 -17.62 6.23 18.92
C THR A 3 -16.16 5.85 18.79
N GLU A 4 -15.79 5.15 17.71
CA GLU A 4 -14.40 4.84 17.38
C GLU A 4 -13.61 6.15 17.34
N GLU A 5 -12.74 6.36 18.33
CA GLU A 5 -11.72 7.40 18.27
C GLU A 5 -10.78 7.04 17.12
N ILE A 6 -10.95 7.71 15.98
CA ILE A 6 -9.99 7.63 14.89
C ILE A 6 -8.71 8.29 15.41
N LEU A 7 -7.78 7.46 15.89
CA LEU A 7 -6.43 7.86 16.25
C LEU A 7 -5.79 8.45 14.99
N HIS A 8 -5.70 9.78 14.95
CA HIS A 8 -4.90 10.46 13.95
C HIS A 8 -3.43 10.23 14.28
N GLU A 9 -2.79 9.34 13.52
CA GLU A 9 -1.34 9.16 13.59
C GLU A 9 -0.65 10.42 13.05
N ASP A 10 0.44 10.83 13.71
CA ASP A 10 1.31 11.89 13.22
C ASP A 10 2.02 11.39 11.96
N PRO A 11 1.78 11.99 10.78
CA PRO A 11 2.40 11.53 9.53
C PRO A 11 3.92 11.51 9.57
N SER A 12 4.55 12.36 10.40
CA SER A 12 6.01 12.42 10.54
C SER A 12 6.61 11.16 11.20
N LEU A 13 5.79 10.35 11.86
CA LEU A 13 6.20 9.09 12.49
C LEU A 13 6.01 7.88 11.56
N ILE A 14 5.36 8.06 10.41
CA ILE A 14 5.03 6.98 9.49
C ILE A 14 6.22 6.76 8.54
N ASN A 15 6.80 5.56 8.57
CA ASN A 15 7.94 5.17 7.71
C ASN A 15 7.71 3.88 6.91
N SER A 16 6.55 3.26 7.08
CA SER A 16 6.25 1.93 6.54
C SER A 16 4.90 1.91 5.84
N ALA A 17 4.84 1.29 4.66
CA ALA A 17 3.59 1.02 3.94
C ALA A 17 3.36 -0.49 3.82
N ILE A 18 2.16 -0.93 4.22
CA ILE A 18 1.77 -2.34 4.23
C ILE A 18 0.66 -2.60 3.22
N PHE A 19 0.94 -3.45 2.23
CA PHE A 19 -0.04 -3.90 1.25
C PHE A 19 -0.87 -5.06 1.84
N TYR A 20 -2.00 -4.74 2.48
CA TYR A 20 -2.88 -5.73 3.13
C TYR A 20 -3.73 -6.54 2.15
N SER A 21 -4.00 -6.00 0.95
CA SER A 21 -4.82 -6.66 -0.06
C SER A 21 -4.42 -6.22 -1.47
N ILE A 22 -4.20 -7.22 -2.34
CA ILE A 22 -3.92 -7.01 -3.76
C ILE A 22 -4.87 -7.93 -4.52
N SER A 23 -5.77 -7.36 -5.31
CA SER A 23 -6.79 -8.12 -6.04
C SER A 23 -6.78 -7.77 -7.53
N SER A 24 -6.88 -8.80 -8.37
CA SER A 24 -7.11 -8.63 -9.81
C SER A 24 -8.60 -8.55 -10.08
N THR A 25 -9.03 -7.50 -10.76
CA THR A 25 -10.45 -7.24 -11.04
C THR A 25 -10.98 -8.00 -12.24
N GLN A 26 -10.10 -8.54 -13.09
CA GLN A 26 -10.48 -9.21 -14.33
C GLN A 26 -10.12 -10.71 -14.30
N PRO A 27 -11.13 -11.60 -14.21
CA PRO A 27 -10.90 -13.05 -14.21
C PRO A 27 -10.15 -13.57 -15.45
N GLY A 28 -10.33 -12.92 -16.60
CA GLY A 28 -9.68 -13.29 -17.87
C GLY A 28 -8.18 -13.01 -17.94
N LEU A 29 -7.63 -12.22 -16.99
CA LEU A 29 -6.19 -11.97 -16.87
C LEU A 29 -5.53 -12.85 -15.79
N ARG A 30 -6.26 -13.82 -15.24
CA ARG A 30 -5.74 -14.76 -14.24
C ARG A 30 -4.61 -15.59 -14.87
N GLY A 31 -3.40 -15.45 -14.33
CA GLY A 31 -2.19 -16.12 -14.81
C GLY A 31 -1.19 -15.23 -15.55
N ILE A 32 -1.54 -13.96 -15.82
CA ILE A 32 -0.58 -12.97 -16.32
C ILE A 32 0.11 -12.33 -15.12
N GLU A 33 1.45 -12.36 -15.09
CA GLU A 33 2.26 -11.73 -14.03
C GLU A 33 2.26 -10.19 -14.16
N LEU A 34 1.16 -9.56 -13.79
CA LEU A 34 1.06 -8.11 -13.63
C LEU A 34 1.42 -7.65 -12.21
N GLY A 35 1.29 -8.53 -11.21
CA GLY A 35 1.41 -8.16 -9.79
C GLY A 35 2.74 -7.50 -9.42
N ASN A 36 3.87 -8.10 -9.81
CA ASN A 36 5.20 -7.56 -9.50
C ASN A 36 5.44 -6.16 -10.09
N ALA A 37 4.96 -5.91 -11.32
CA ALA A 37 5.10 -4.61 -11.96
C ALA A 37 4.19 -3.54 -11.32
N LEU A 38 2.97 -3.93 -10.92
CA LEU A 38 2.03 -3.04 -10.23
C LEU A 38 2.55 -2.62 -8.86
N ILE A 39 3.08 -3.55 -8.07
CA ILE A 39 3.65 -3.26 -6.75
C ILE A 39 4.82 -2.29 -6.90
N LYS A 40 5.74 -2.53 -7.84
CA LYS A 40 6.88 -1.63 -8.10
C LYS A 40 6.43 -0.22 -8.45
N ARG A 41 5.42 -0.07 -9.31
CA ARG A 41 4.87 1.26 -9.67
C ARG A 41 4.23 1.95 -8.48
N CYS A 42 3.48 1.20 -7.67
CA CYS A 42 2.82 1.72 -6.47
C CYS A 42 3.85 2.20 -5.44
N VAL A 43 4.90 1.41 -5.18
CA VAL A 43 6.02 1.81 -4.29
C VAL A 43 6.69 3.09 -4.78
N LEU A 44 7.01 3.19 -6.08
CA LEU A 44 7.63 4.40 -6.64
C LEU A 44 6.75 5.64 -6.49
N GLN A 45 5.44 5.49 -6.71
CA GLN A 45 4.50 6.59 -6.54
C GLN A 45 4.38 7.01 -5.06
N LEU A 46 4.28 6.04 -4.15
CA LEU A 46 4.23 6.31 -2.71
C LEU A 46 5.51 6.99 -2.23
N GLN A 47 6.69 6.59 -2.70
CA GLN A 47 7.94 7.26 -2.35
C GLN A 47 8.04 8.69 -2.88
N ALA A 48 7.40 8.99 -4.02
CA ALA A 48 7.37 10.33 -4.58
C ALA A 48 6.42 11.27 -3.79
N GLU A 49 5.31 10.73 -3.30
CA GLU A 49 4.31 11.46 -2.50
C GLU A 49 4.72 11.57 -1.01
N HIS A 50 5.39 10.55 -0.49
CA HIS A 50 5.81 10.41 0.91
C HIS A 50 7.28 9.94 1.00
N PRO A 51 8.25 10.86 0.89
CA PRO A 51 9.67 10.53 0.93
C PRO A 51 10.13 9.86 2.23
N GLU A 52 9.38 10.05 3.32
CA GLU A 52 9.59 9.42 4.64
C GLU A 52 9.34 7.89 4.66
N LEU A 53 8.65 7.34 3.65
CA LEU A 53 8.39 5.91 3.55
C LEU A 53 9.62 5.14 3.06
N GLU A 54 10.25 4.42 3.98
CA GLU A 54 11.45 3.61 3.71
C GLU A 54 11.15 2.12 3.57
N LYS A 55 10.08 1.64 4.23
CA LYS A 55 9.78 0.20 4.35
C LYS A 55 8.49 -0.15 3.64
N PHE A 56 8.54 -1.22 2.86
CA PHE A 56 7.40 -1.74 2.11
C PHE A 56 7.30 -3.24 2.34
N SER A 57 6.13 -3.71 2.75
CA SER A 57 5.85 -5.14 2.94
C SER A 57 4.40 -5.46 2.61
N SER A 58 4.09 -6.73 2.43
CA SER A 58 2.72 -7.26 2.46
C SER A 58 2.45 -7.95 3.81
N LEU A 59 1.17 -8.19 4.11
CA LEU A 59 0.70 -9.01 5.22
C LEU A 59 -0.09 -10.22 4.69
#